data_AF-A0A2R6H308-F1
#
_entry.id   AF-A0A2R6H308-F1
#
_cell.length_a   1.000
_cell.length_b   1.000
_cell.length_c   1.000
_cell.angle_alpha   90.00
_cell.angle_beta   90.00
_cell.angle_gamma   90.00
#
_symmetry.space_group_name_H-M   'P 1'
#
loop_
_entity.id
_entity.type
_entity.pdbx_description
1 polymer ?
#
loop_
_entity_poly.entity_id
_entity_poly.type
_entity_poly.pdbx_seq_one_letter_code
_entity_poly.pdbx_strand_id
1 'polypeptide(L)' 'MGTSPLWGFGSMLLLVLVVAGVGSALYRGLDGEPRDRALEELRLAYARGELSDEEYEERRDRLERDRLDENRR' A
#
# COMPACT_ATOMS: atom_id res chain seq x y z
N MET A 1 -5.21 20.25 40.90
CA MET A 1 -4.87 20.68 39.53
C MET A 1 -5.88 20.03 38.60
N GLY A 2 -6.94 20.76 38.22
CA GLY A 2 -7.97 20.23 37.33
C GLY A 2 -7.43 20.23 35.91
N THR A 3 -7.15 19.07 35.35
CA THR A 3 -6.91 18.94 33.91
C THR A 3 -8.21 19.32 33.21
N SER A 4 -8.23 20.50 32.59
CA SER A 4 -9.39 20.98 31.85
C SER A 4 -9.85 19.88 30.88
N PRO A 5 -11.16 19.63 30.72
CA PRO A 5 -11.66 18.57 29.84
C PRO A 5 -11.15 18.70 28.39
N LEU A 6 -10.80 19.91 27.96
CA LEU A 6 -10.10 20.20 26.70
C LEU A 6 -8.78 19.43 26.52
N TRP A 7 -8.06 19.14 27.61
CA TRP A 7 -6.84 18.34 27.59
C TRP A 7 -7.12 16.89 27.21
N GLY A 8 -8.22 16.32 27.71
CA GLY A 8 -8.65 14.95 27.37
C GLY A 8 -9.07 14.83 25.90
N PHE A 9 -9.76 15.85 25.38
CA PHE A 9 -10.08 15.92 23.95
C PHE A 9 -8.82 16.08 23.08
N GLY A 10 -7.87 16.92 23.50
CA GLY A 10 -6.61 17.10 22.80
C GLY A 10 -5.78 15.82 22.72
N SER A 11 -5.66 15.08 23.83
CA SER A 11 -4.92 13.81 23.84
C SER A 11 -5.62 12.73 23.03
N MET A 12 -6.96 12.68 23.05
CA MET A 12 -7.72 11.74 22.22
C MET A 12 -7.56 12.05 20.72
N LEU A 13 -7.62 13.33 20.34
CA LEU A 13 -7.39 13.74 18.95
C LEU A 13 -5.97 13.38 18.49
N LEU A 14 -4.96 13.61 19.35
CA LEU A 14 -3.58 13.25 19.09
C LEU A 14 -3.43 11.74 18.87
N LEU A 15 -4.03 10.91 19.74
CA LEU A 15 -4.03 9.46 19.61
C LEU A 15 -4.64 9.01 18.28
N VAL A 16 -5.79 9.58 17.91
CA VAL A 16 -6.46 9.27 16.63
C VAL A 16 -5.57 9.63 15.44
N LEU A 17 -4.91 10.80 15.46
CA LEU A 17 -3.97 11.18 14.41
C LEU A 17 -2.76 10.27 14.33
N VAL A 18 -2.22 9.84 15.47
CA VAL A 18 -1.11 8.88 15.52
C VAL A 18 -1.54 7.54 14.94
N VAL A 19 -2.69 7.01 15.35
CA VAL A 19 -3.22 5.73 14.83
C VAL A 19 -3.52 5.83 13.34
N ALA A 20 -4.12 6.92 12.88
CA ALA A 20 -4.39 7.15 11.46
C ALA A 20 -3.09 7.28 10.65
N GLY A 21 -2.09 8.00 11.18
CA GLY A 21 -0.77 8.14 10.56
C GLY A 21 -0.03 6.82 10.48
N VAL A 22 0.02 6.05 11.57
CA VAL A 22 0.64 4.72 11.63
C VAL A 22 -0.09 3.75 10.72
N GLY A 23 -1.43 3.74 10.74
CA GLY A 23 -2.24 2.91 9.86
C GLY A 23 -2.02 3.24 8.38
N SER A 24 -1.96 4.53 8.04
CA SER A 24 -1.67 4.97 6.67
C SER A 24 -0.23 4.64 6.25
N ALA A 25 0.74 4.78 7.15
CA ALA A 25 2.13 4.42 6.90
C ALA A 25 2.31 2.91 6.76
N LEU A 26 1.59 2.09 7.54
CA LEU A 26 1.54 0.65 7.36
C LEU A 26 0.90 0.29 6.01
N TYR A 27 -0.23 0.89 5.67
CA TYR A 27 -0.91 0.63 4.39
C TYR A 27 -0.01 1.03 3.20
N ARG A 28 0.64 2.19 3.27
CA ARG A 28 1.62 2.66 2.26
C ARG A 28 2.91 1.85 2.25
N GLY A 29 3.34 1.31 3.39
CA GLY A 29 4.53 0.47 3.50
C GLY A 29 4.31 -0.95 3.00
N LEU A 30 3.06 -1.45 3.05
CA LEU A 30 2.64 -2.69 2.39
C LEU A 30 2.48 -2.51 0.87
N ASP A 31 2.07 -1.31 0.43
CA ASP A 31 2.14 -0.81 -0.96
C ASP A 31 3.60 -0.49 -1.41
N GLY A 32 4.58 -0.84 -0.57
CA GLY A 32 5.95 -0.35 -0.58
C GLY A 32 6.84 -0.95 -1.65
N GLU A 33 6.43 -0.89 -2.91
CA GLU A 33 7.31 -0.67 -4.06
C GLU A 33 6.42 -0.23 -5.24
N PRO A 34 6.78 0.82 -6.01
CA PRO A 34 6.00 1.25 -7.18
C PRO A 34 5.69 0.11 -8.17
N ARG A 35 6.54 -0.93 -8.17
CA ARG A 35 6.40 -2.16 -8.96
C ARG A 35 5.45 -3.20 -8.36
N ASP A 36 5.38 -3.37 -7.04
CA ASP A 36 4.42 -4.27 -6.40
C ASP A 36 2.98 -3.73 -6.55
N ARG A 37 2.83 -2.40 -6.50
CA ARG A 37 1.57 -1.72 -6.88
C ARG A 37 1.16 -2.01 -8.32
N ALA A 38 2.12 -1.97 -9.26
CA ALA A 38 1.85 -2.25 -10.67
C ALA A 38 1.40 -3.71 -10.90
N LEU A 39 1.95 -4.67 -10.14
CA LEU A 39 1.51 -6.07 -10.15
C LEU A 39 0.10 -6.24 -9.58
N GLU A 40 -0.24 -5.53 -8.50
CA GLU A 40 -1.57 -5.57 -7.88
C GLU A 40 -2.65 -4.95 -8.78
N GLU A 41 -2.36 -3.81 -9.42
CA GLU A 41 -3.22 -3.19 -10.44
C GLU A 41 -3.46 -4.14 -11.62
N LEU A 42 -2.42 -4.85 -12.07
CA LEU A 42 -2.52 -5.84 -13.13
C LEU A 42 -3.46 -7.00 -12.75
N ARG A 43 -3.39 -7.45 -11.49
CA ARG A 43 -4.23 -8.52 -10.93
C ARG A 43 -5.70 -8.11 -10.82
N LEU A 44 -5.95 -6.86 -10.41
CA LEU A 44 -7.28 -6.27 -10.34
C LEU A 44 -7.93 -6.15 -11.73
N ALA A 45 -7.17 -5.74 -12.75
CA ALA A 45 -7.65 -5.65 -14.13
C ALA A 45 -8.01 -7.02 -14.71
N TYR A 46 -7.18 -8.05 -14.44
CA TYR A 46 -7.46 -9.43 -14.81
C TYR A 46 -8.73 -9.97 -14.13
N ALA A 47 -8.88 -9.76 -12.82
CA ALA A 47 -10.07 -10.20 -12.08
C ALA A 47 -11.38 -9.53 -12.56
N ARG A 48 -11.27 -8.32 -13.12
CA ARG A 48 -12.40 -7.60 -13.74
C ARG A 48 -12.67 -8.07 -15.18
N GLY A 49 -11.79 -8.88 -15.76
CA GLY A 49 -11.85 -9.29 -17.16
C GLY A 49 -11.47 -8.19 -18.15
N GLU A 50 -10.78 -7.14 -17.68
CA GLU A 50 -10.24 -6.08 -18.55
C GLU A 50 -8.96 -6.51 -19.26
N LEU A 51 -8.32 -7.60 -18.81
CA LEU A 51 -7.18 -8.24 -19.45
C LEU A 51 -7.49 -9.69 -19.79
N SER A 52 -6.98 -10.14 -20.94
CA SER A 52 -6.91 -11.55 -21.28
C SER A 52 -5.81 -12.27 -20.46
N ASP A 53 -5.91 -13.59 -20.32
CA ASP A 53 -4.89 -14.43 -19.66
C ASP A 53 -3.50 -14.21 -20.28
N GLU A 54 -3.43 -14.10 -21.61
CA GLU A 54 -2.20 -13.95 -22.37
C GLU A 54 -1.53 -12.59 -22.12
N GLU A 55 -2.31 -11.50 -22.14
CA GLU A 55 -1.81 -10.16 -21.81
C GLU A 55 -1.39 -10.05 -20.34
N TYR A 56 -2.07 -10.75 -19.44
CA TYR A 56 -1.76 -10.78 -18.01
C TYR A 56 -0.41 -11.46 -17.77
N GLU A 57 -0.21 -12.65 -18.34
CA GLU A 57 1.05 -13.41 -18.24
C GLU A 57 2.23 -12.59 -18.80
N GLU A 58 2.09 -11.96 -19.98
CA GLU A 58 3.18 -11.18 -20.59
C GLU A 58 3.57 -9.95 -19.75
N ARG A 59 2.59 -9.24 -19.19
CA ARG A 59 2.86 -8.07 -18.34
C ARG A 59 3.39 -8.45 -16.97
N ARG A 60 2.87 -9.51 -16.36
CA ARG A 60 3.34 -10.03 -15.07
C ARG A 60 4.81 -10.47 -15.16
N ASP A 61 5.14 -11.26 -16.18
CA ASP A 61 6.47 -11.87 -16.29
C ASP A 61 7.57 -10.80 -16.48
N ARG A 62 7.27 -9.73 -17.23
CA ARG A 62 8.15 -8.56 -17.34
C ARG A 62 8.39 -7.86 -16.00
N LEU A 63 7.34 -7.61 -15.22
CA LEU A 63 7.44 -6.98 -13.90
C LEU A 63 8.19 -7.86 -12.88
N GLU A 64 8.05 -9.18 -12.99
CA GLU A 64 8.69 -10.15 -12.10
C GLU A 64 10.19 -10.34 -12.41
N ARG A 65 10.58 -10.36 -13.69
CA ARG A 65 12.00 -10.38 -14.12
C ARG A 65 12.76 -9.15 -13.63
N ASP A 66 12.12 -8.00 -13.75
CA ASP A 66 12.61 -6.71 -13.31
C ASP A 66 12.95 -6.68 -11.80
N ARG A 67 12.15 -7.36 -10.96
CA ARG A 67 12.39 -7.54 -9.51
C ARG A 67 13.56 -8.48 -9.23
N LEU A 68 13.64 -9.58 -9.98
CA LEU A 68 14.72 -10.58 -9.86
C LEU A 68 16.08 -9.99 -10.24
N ASP A 69 16.12 -9.11 -11.24
CA ASP A 69 17.35 -8.45 -11.68
C ASP A 69 17.80 -7.34 -10.73
N GLU A 70 16.87 -6.64 -10.07
CA GLU A 70 17.16 -5.64 -9.04
C GLU A 70 17.71 -6.28 -7.75
N ASN A 71 17.16 -7.42 -7.31
CA ASN A 71 17.65 -8.14 -6.13
C ASN A 71 19.07 -8.71 -6.30
N ARG A 72 19.50 -8.94 -7.55
CA ARG A 72 20.81 -9.51 -7.88
C ARG A 72 21.92 -8.44 -8.02
N ARG A 73 21.60 -7.15 -7.90
CA ARG A 73 22.57 -6.03 -7.91
C ARG A 73 22.94 -5.57 -6.51
#